data_AF-A0A6M3IN89-F1
#
_entry.id   AF-A0A6M3IN89-F1
#
_cell.length_a   1.000
_cell.length_b   1.000
_cell.length_c   1.000
_cell.angle_alpha   90.00
_cell.angle_beta   90.00
_cell.angle_gamma   90.00
#
_symmetry.space_group_name_H-M   'P 1'
#
loop_
_entity.id
_entity.type
_entity.pdbx_description
1 polymer ?
#
loop_
_entity_poly.entity_id
_entity_poly.type
_entity_poly.pdbx_seq_one_letter_code
_entity_poly.pdbx_strand_id
1 'polypeptide(L)'
;MKTEITLEQVDELMEMLTGGDLPEGMSIREQPRLNRKEAFSVIWFLQEQTRVLPDNIEMCGVCEELYDTEYGGYTVDSDEAPDEWHTEHGVTAAMLKENNGAIFCSAECECEYWYSLQEKGEK
;
A
#
# COMPACT_ATOMS: atom_id res chain seq x y z
N MET A 1 13.05 5.34 -26.56
CA MET A 1 12.05 5.50 -25.49
C MET A 1 12.35 4.45 -24.45
N LYS A 2 12.53 4.82 -23.18
CA LYS A 2 12.28 3.85 -22.10
C LYS A 2 10.77 3.68 -22.07
N THR A 3 10.28 2.45 -22.17
CA THR A 3 8.88 2.17 -21.88
C THR A 3 8.71 2.38 -20.37
N GLU A 4 7.76 3.21 -19.96
CA GLU A 4 7.42 3.35 -18.53
C GLU A 4 6.83 2.02 -18.04
N ILE A 5 7.23 1.63 -16.82
CA ILE A 5 6.70 0.43 -16.16
C ILE A 5 5.34 0.80 -15.57
N THR A 6 4.31 0.01 -15.86
CA THR A 6 2.93 0.27 -15.43
C THR A 6 2.62 -0.37 -14.07
N LEU A 7 1.52 0.05 -13.43
CA LEU A 7 0.96 -0.61 -12.25
C LEU A 7 0.75 -2.12 -12.49
N GLU A 8 0.19 -2.50 -13.65
CA GLU A 8 -0.03 -3.90 -14.03
C GLU A 8 1.27 -4.72 -14.03
N GLN A 9 2.39 -4.14 -14.49
CA GLN A 9 3.68 -4.83 -14.49
C GLN A 9 4.28 -4.96 -13.09
N VAL A 10 4.01 -4.01 -12.19
CA VAL A 10 4.40 -4.12 -10.77
C VAL A 10 3.53 -5.16 -10.07
N ASP A 11 2.26 -5.28 -10.44
CA ASP A 11 1.36 -6.32 -9.94
C ASP A 11 1.77 -7.72 -10.41
N GLU A 12 2.17 -7.88 -11.68
CA GLU A 12 2.79 -9.12 -12.17
C GLU A 12 4.05 -9.50 -11.36
N LEU A 13 4.86 -8.52 -10.96
CA LEU A 13 6.01 -8.75 -10.09
C LEU A 13 5.56 -9.16 -8.67
N MET A 14 4.52 -8.53 -8.12
CA MET A 14 3.92 -8.91 -6.85
C MET A 14 3.47 -10.38 -6.87
N GLU A 15 2.70 -10.78 -7.88
CA GLU A 15 2.23 -12.15 -8.06
C GLU A 15 3.38 -13.14 -8.21
N MET A 16 4.43 -12.78 -8.95
CA MET A 16 5.63 -13.62 -9.02
C MET A 16 6.27 -13.81 -7.63
N LEU A 17 6.40 -12.75 -6.83
CA LEU A 17 7.04 -12.79 -5.50
C LEU A 17 6.21 -13.52 -4.43
N THR A 18 4.88 -13.51 -4.57
CA THR A 18 3.96 -14.16 -3.60
C THR A 18 3.70 -15.62 -3.93
N GLY A 19 4.13 -16.10 -5.10
CA GLY A 19 3.90 -17.46 -5.55
C GLY A 19 2.63 -17.62 -6.39
N GLY A 20 2.06 -16.52 -6.87
CA GLY A 20 0.94 -16.44 -7.81
C GLY A 20 1.36 -16.72 -9.26
N ASP A 21 0.56 -16.20 -10.19
CA ASP A 21 0.76 -16.45 -11.62
C ASP A 21 2.03 -15.79 -12.15
N LEU A 22 2.64 -16.43 -13.15
CA LEU A 22 3.78 -15.88 -13.88
C LEU A 22 3.30 -15.26 -15.19
N PRO A 23 3.95 -14.17 -15.66
CA PRO A 23 3.68 -13.62 -16.97
C PRO A 23 3.82 -14.65 -18.09
N GLU A 24 3.06 -14.46 -19.18
CA GLU A 24 3.06 -15.38 -20.30
C GLU A 24 4.48 -15.63 -20.84
N GLY A 25 4.84 -16.91 -20.98
CA GLY A 25 6.16 -17.32 -21.49
C GLY A 25 7.30 -17.29 -20.45
N MET A 26 7.02 -16.89 -19.20
CA MET A 26 7.99 -16.97 -18.11
C MET A 26 7.90 -18.33 -17.40
N SER A 27 9.05 -18.86 -17.00
CA SER A 27 9.12 -20.03 -16.12
C SER A 27 10.27 -19.86 -15.13
N ILE A 28 10.00 -20.13 -13.86
CA ILE A 28 11.01 -20.14 -12.80
C ILE A 28 11.02 -21.49 -12.11
N ARG A 29 12.20 -21.96 -11.71
CA ARG A 29 12.36 -23.26 -11.03
C ARG A 29 11.88 -23.20 -9.57
N GLU A 30 12.23 -22.12 -8.87
CA GLU A 30 11.92 -21.91 -7.47
C GLU A 30 11.33 -20.51 -7.34
N GLN A 31 10.00 -20.44 -7.30
CA GLN A 31 9.29 -19.19 -7.12
C GLN A 31 9.28 -18.80 -5.64
N PRO A 32 9.50 -17.51 -5.31
CA PRO A 32 9.32 -17.02 -3.95
C PRO A 32 7.87 -17.22 -3.47
N ARG A 33 7.68 -17.25 -2.15
CA ARG A 33 6.38 -17.40 -1.49
C ARG A 33 6.27 -16.43 -0.32
N LEU A 34 6.57 -15.17 -0.62
CA LEU A 34 6.51 -14.09 0.35
C LEU A 34 5.04 -13.77 0.65
N ASN A 35 4.73 -13.30 1.85
CA ASN A 35 3.46 -12.61 2.02
C ASN A 35 3.50 -11.24 1.30
N ARG A 36 2.35 -10.62 1.03
CA ARG A 36 2.29 -9.38 0.24
C ARG A 36 3.12 -8.24 0.83
N LYS A 37 3.20 -8.12 2.17
CA LYS A 37 4.05 -7.13 2.84
C LYS A 37 5.55 -7.38 2.65
N GLU A 38 5.97 -8.63 2.74
CA GLU A 38 7.35 -9.03 2.44
C GLU A 38 7.69 -8.81 0.96
N ALA A 39 6.77 -9.13 0.05
CA ALA A 39 6.93 -8.89 -1.38
C ALA A 39 7.00 -7.38 -1.70
N PHE A 40 6.12 -6.57 -1.11
CA PHE A 40 6.15 -5.13 -1.28
C PHE A 40 7.45 -4.51 -0.75
N SER A 41 8.03 -5.06 0.33
CA SER A 41 9.34 -4.59 0.82
C SER A 41 10.46 -4.74 -0.23
N VAL A 42 10.37 -5.77 -1.09
CA VAL A 42 11.30 -5.96 -2.22
C VAL A 42 11.00 -4.93 -3.32
N ILE A 43 9.73 -4.73 -3.66
CA ILE A 43 9.29 -3.73 -4.65
C ILE A 43 9.75 -2.32 -4.23
N TRP A 44 9.52 -1.95 -2.98
CA TRP A 44 9.93 -0.68 -2.39
C TRP A 44 11.45 -0.47 -2.46
N PHE A 45 12.24 -1.51 -2.15
CA PHE A 45 13.70 -1.43 -2.33
C PHE A 45 14.09 -1.14 -3.79
N LEU A 46 13.40 -1.78 -4.75
CA LEU A 46 13.64 -1.58 -6.18
C LEU A 46 13.24 -0.16 -6.64
N GLN A 47 12.17 0.40 -6.10
CA GLN A 47 11.75 1.80 -6.32
C GLN A 47 12.83 2.75 -5.79
N GLU A 48 13.16 2.67 -4.51
CA GLU A 48 14.00 3.66 -3.81
C GLU A 48 15.48 3.58 -4.16
N GLN A 49 16.05 2.37 -4.09
CA GLN A 49 17.49 2.19 -4.18
C GLN A 49 17.97 2.05 -5.62
N THR A 50 17.18 1.40 -6.46
CA THR A 50 17.58 1.11 -7.84
C THR A 50 16.88 1.99 -8.87
N ARG A 51 15.73 2.58 -8.52
CA ARG A 51 14.89 3.40 -9.40
C ARG A 51 14.55 2.70 -10.71
N VAL A 52 14.41 1.39 -10.65
CA VAL A 52 13.98 0.57 -11.79
C VAL A 52 12.47 0.46 -11.87
N LEU A 53 11.77 0.64 -10.75
CA LEU A 53 10.31 0.68 -10.67
C LEU A 53 9.84 2.11 -10.38
N PRO A 54 8.64 2.51 -10.83
CA PRO A 54 8.01 3.78 -10.48
C PRO A 54 7.77 3.90 -8.97
N ASP A 55 8.10 5.03 -8.36
CA ASP A 55 7.92 5.31 -6.93
C ASP A 55 6.49 5.75 -6.56
N ASN A 56 5.65 6.06 -7.55
CA ASN A 56 4.24 6.37 -7.34
C ASN A 56 3.35 5.13 -7.10
N ILE A 57 3.86 3.91 -7.27
CA ILE A 57 3.08 2.69 -7.02
C ILE A 57 3.22 2.28 -5.56
N GLU A 58 2.13 2.34 -4.81
CA GLU A 58 2.08 2.04 -3.38
C GLU A 58 1.18 0.83 -3.09
N MET A 59 1.30 0.26 -1.89
CA MET A 59 0.44 -0.84 -1.43
C MET A 59 -0.48 -0.37 -0.30
N CYS A 60 -1.78 -0.63 -0.42
CA CYS A 60 -2.74 -0.27 0.62
C CYS A 60 -2.45 -1.01 1.93
N GLY A 61 -2.45 -0.28 3.06
CA GLY A 61 -2.26 -0.85 4.39
C GLY A 61 -3.41 -1.75 4.89
N VAL A 62 -4.55 -1.77 4.19
CA VAL A 62 -5.77 -2.51 4.57
C VAL A 62 -6.01 -3.71 3.67
N CYS A 63 -6.29 -3.48 2.38
CA CYS A 63 -6.57 -4.56 1.44
C CYS A 63 -5.31 -5.19 0.82
N GLU A 64 -4.13 -4.59 1.03
CA GLU A 64 -2.84 -5.04 0.46
C GLU A 64 -2.79 -5.00 -1.08
N GLU A 65 -3.75 -4.37 -1.74
CA GLU A 65 -3.73 -4.13 -3.19
C GLU A 65 -2.78 -2.99 -3.56
N LEU A 66 -2.18 -3.10 -4.75
CA LEU A 66 -1.36 -2.04 -5.32
C LEU A 66 -2.24 -0.96 -5.95
N TYR A 67 -1.80 0.29 -5.85
CA TYR A 67 -2.47 1.42 -6.47
C TYR A 67 -1.46 2.49 -6.87
N ASP A 68 -1.89 3.40 -7.76
CA ASP A 68 -1.07 4.49 -8.25
C ASP A 68 -1.42 5.80 -7.52
N THR A 69 -0.46 6.32 -6.76
CA THR A 69 -0.60 7.55 -5.97
C THR A 69 -0.75 8.82 -6.80
N GLU A 70 -0.38 8.81 -8.08
CA GLU A 70 -0.63 9.95 -8.98
C GLU A 70 -2.11 10.06 -9.37
N TYR A 71 -2.88 8.97 -9.22
CA TYR A 71 -4.31 8.91 -9.58
C TYR A 71 -5.25 8.82 -8.36
N GLY A 72 -4.72 8.69 -7.15
CA GLY A 72 -5.54 8.71 -5.93
C GLY A 72 -4.84 8.12 -4.71
N GLY A 73 -5.64 7.78 -3.71
CA GLY A 73 -5.18 7.27 -2.43
C GLY A 73 -5.14 8.33 -1.33
N TYR A 74 -4.91 7.86 -0.11
CA TYR A 74 -5.01 8.63 1.12
C TYR A 74 -3.82 8.27 2.01
N THR A 75 -3.23 9.27 2.66
CA THR A 75 -2.10 9.09 3.58
C THR A 75 -2.41 9.80 4.88
N VAL A 76 -2.10 9.17 6.00
CA VAL A 76 -2.20 9.79 7.33
C VAL A 76 -0.98 10.68 7.55
N ASP A 77 -1.22 11.98 7.65
CA ASP A 77 -0.22 12.98 8.07
C ASP A 77 -0.49 13.44 9.51
N SER A 78 0.45 13.12 10.41
CA SER A 78 0.35 13.48 11.83
C SER A 78 0.64 14.94 12.14
N ASP A 79 1.20 15.70 11.19
CA ASP A 79 1.37 17.15 11.32
C ASP A 79 0.05 17.89 11.05
N GLU A 80 -0.95 17.22 10.49
CA GLU A 80 -2.30 17.74 10.27
C GLU A 80 -3.21 17.52 11.49
N ALA A 81 -4.05 18.51 11.76
CA ALA A 81 -5.13 18.33 12.73
C ALA A 81 -6.25 17.47 12.11
N PRO A 82 -6.99 16.68 12.92
CA PRO A 82 -8.18 15.98 12.42
C PRO A 82 -9.11 16.96 11.71
N ASP A 83 -9.46 16.64 10.47
CA ASP A 83 -10.47 17.41 9.74
C ASP A 83 -11.89 17.08 10.23
N GLU A 84 -12.90 17.60 9.54
CA GLU A 84 -14.31 17.36 9.87
C GLU A 84 -14.65 15.87 9.80
N TRP A 85 -14.19 15.16 8.77
CA TRP A 85 -14.45 13.73 8.59
C TRP A 85 -13.84 12.91 9.73
N HIS A 86 -12.56 13.14 10.05
CA HIS A 86 -11.87 12.47 11.15
C HIS A 86 -12.59 12.70 12.47
N THR A 87 -13.01 13.94 12.74
CA THR A 87 -13.70 14.30 13.99
C THR A 87 -15.07 13.63 14.10
N GLU A 88 -15.87 13.65 13.03
CA GLU A 88 -17.18 12.99 12.97
C GLU A 88 -17.09 11.49 13.20
N HIS A 89 -15.99 10.88 12.77
CA HIS A 89 -15.72 9.46 12.91
C HIS A 89 -14.89 9.10 14.15
N GLY A 90 -14.70 10.04 15.09
CA GLY A 90 -14.04 9.75 16.36
C GLY A 90 -12.53 9.50 16.27
N VAL A 91 -11.87 9.93 15.20
CA VAL A 91 -10.41 9.90 15.06
C VAL A 91 -9.80 11.08 15.81
N THR A 92 -8.83 10.80 16.68
CA THR A 92 -8.17 11.82 17.51
C THR A 92 -6.79 12.20 16.97
N ALA A 93 -6.27 13.36 17.35
CA ALA A 93 -4.90 13.75 17.02
C ALA A 93 -3.83 12.75 17.53
N ALA A 94 -4.09 12.05 18.63
CA ALA A 94 -3.22 10.99 19.11
C ALA A 94 -3.22 9.79 18.15
N MET A 95 -4.39 9.40 17.62
CA MET A 95 -4.51 8.33 16.63
C MET A 95 -3.81 8.68 15.32
N LEU A 96 -3.94 9.91 14.82
CA LEU A 96 -3.20 10.36 13.63
C LEU A 96 -1.69 10.25 13.86
N LYS A 97 -1.22 10.66 15.03
CA LYS A 97 0.20 10.59 15.39
C LYS A 97 0.73 9.17 15.52
N GLU A 98 -0.03 8.27 16.14
CA GLU A 98 0.36 6.87 16.31
C GLU A 98 0.40 6.11 14.98
N ASN A 99 -0.38 6.54 13.99
CA ASN A 99 -0.54 5.86 12.70
C ASN A 99 -0.05 6.70 11.52
N ASN A 100 0.89 7.63 11.78
CA ASN A 100 1.50 8.48 10.77
C ASN A 100 2.13 7.64 9.64
N GLY A 101 1.85 8.02 8.39
CA GLY A 101 2.32 7.30 7.20
C GLY A 101 1.52 6.04 6.88
N ALA A 102 0.40 5.78 7.55
CA ALA A 102 -0.56 4.79 7.06
C ALA A 102 -1.13 5.27 5.70
N ILE A 103 -1.26 4.34 4.76
CA ILE A 103 -1.61 4.61 3.37
C ILE A 103 -2.76 3.73 2.91
N PHE A 104 -3.69 4.30 2.13
CA PHE A 104 -4.93 3.65 1.72
C PHE A 104 -5.21 3.91 0.24
N CYS A 105 -5.68 2.89 -0.50
CA CYS A 105 -6.03 3.05 -1.91
C CYS A 105 -7.37 3.77 -2.12
N SER A 106 -8.24 3.82 -1.11
CA SER A 106 -9.56 4.41 -1.18
C SER A 106 -10.04 4.92 0.18
N ALA A 107 -11.05 5.79 0.15
CA ALA A 107 -11.72 6.27 1.36
C ALA A 107 -12.37 5.12 2.13
N GLU A 108 -12.83 4.07 1.44
CA GLU A 108 -13.41 2.88 2.08
C GLU A 108 -12.36 2.15 2.92
N CYS A 109 -11.15 1.94 2.38
CA CYS A 109 -10.05 1.35 3.14
C CYS A 109 -9.63 2.23 4.32
N GLU A 110 -9.58 3.55 4.14
CA GLU A 110 -9.32 4.48 5.24
C GLU A 110 -10.38 4.38 6.35
N CYS A 111 -11.66 4.36 5.99
CA CYS A 111 -12.77 4.19 6.94
C CYS A 111 -12.62 2.87 7.73
N GLU A 112 -12.42 1.76 7.03
CA GLU A 112 -12.24 0.42 7.62
C GLU A 112 -11.06 0.40 8.60
N TYR A 113 -9.96 1.05 8.23
CA TYR A 113 -8.80 1.15 9.09
C TYR A 113 -9.13 1.82 10.43
N TRP A 114 -9.74 3.01 10.37
CA TRP A 114 -10.05 3.79 11.57
C TRP A 114 -11.08 3.09 12.46
N TYR A 115 -12.14 2.51 11.90
CA TYR A 115 -13.11 1.73 12.67
C TYR A 115 -12.45 0.52 13.34
N SER A 116 -11.54 -0.17 12.66
CA SER A 116 -10.83 -1.32 13.24
C SER A 116 -9.94 -0.97 14.44
N LEU A 117 -9.43 0.27 14.50
CA LEU A 117 -8.63 0.75 15.62
C LEU A 117 -9.49 1.07 16.84
N GLN A 118 -10.67 1.65 16.61
CA GLN A 118 -11.62 1.97 17.68
C GLN A 118 -12.13 0.70 18.36
N GLU A 119 -12.50 -0.32 17.59
CA GLU A 119 -12.91 -1.62 18.15
C GLU A 119 -11.83 -2.30 19.00
N LYS A 120 -10.55 -2.03 18.72
CA LYS A 120 -9.42 -2.56 19.49
C LYS A 120 -9.16 -1.77 20.78
N GLY A 121 -9.46 -0.47 20.78
CA GLY A 121 -9.30 0.41 21.94
C GLY A 121 -10.38 0.26 23.02
N GLU A 122 -11.52 -0.35 22.68
CA GLU A 122 -12.65 -0.57 23.59
C GLU A 122 -12.59 -1.89 24.40
N LYS A 123 -11.52 -2.69 24.25
CA LYS A 123 -11.33 -3.99 24.96
C LYS A 123 -10.42 -3.91 26.18
#